data_AF-R6BP41-F1
#
_entry.id   AF-R6BP41-F1
#
_cell.length_a   1.000
_cell.length_b   1.000
_cell.length_c   1.000
_cell.angle_alpha   90.00
_cell.angle_beta   90.00
_cell.angle_gamma   90.00
#
_symmetry.space_group_name_H-M   'P 1'
#
loop_
_entity.id
_entity.type
_entity.pdbx_description
1 polymer ?
#
loop_
_entity_poly.entity_id
_entity_poly.type
_entity_poly.pdbx_seq_one_letter_code
_entity_poly.pdbx_strand_id
1 'polypeptide(L)'
;MTKEEYIRELRARISHLPKEEQESALRYYMEYLEDAGDRPMEQIIEELGTPQQVAERIIADCDQSAVEEKSAHTGCVLGTLAVVTSPVWLLVLFVAGILGATLLFTIALLIFVFGVVALALIGVGIWSLTLYPATGIAVLGGALICAGLTLLCVALFWWAAGAVKSVWRTIRQRKSV
;
A
#
# COMPACT_ATOMS: atom_id res chain seq x y z
N MET A 1 14.35 -20.93 -45.93
CA MET A 1 15.40 -20.58 -44.95
C MET A 1 15.61 -21.75 -44.00
N THR A 2 16.80 -21.90 -43.41
CA THR A 2 17.03 -22.92 -42.36
C THR A 2 16.70 -22.36 -40.98
N LYS A 3 16.59 -23.25 -39.97
CA LYS A 3 16.37 -22.84 -38.57
C LYS A 3 17.47 -21.94 -38.05
N GLU A 4 18.74 -22.22 -38.39
CA GLU A 4 19.86 -21.36 -37.97
C GLU A 4 19.80 -19.98 -38.64
N GLU A 5 19.32 -19.93 -39.87
CA GLU A 5 19.15 -18.67 -40.62
C GLU A 5 18.08 -17.78 -40.00
N TYR A 6 16.97 -18.36 -39.52
CA TYR A 6 15.92 -17.64 -38.79
C TYR A 6 16.44 -17.00 -37.50
N ILE A 7 17.15 -17.77 -36.68
CA ILE A 7 17.70 -17.28 -35.40
C ILE A 7 18.78 -16.22 -35.62
N ARG A 8 19.63 -16.39 -36.65
CA ARG A 8 20.65 -15.40 -37.01
C ARG A 8 20.02 -14.08 -37.43
N GLU A 9 18.96 -14.12 -38.23
CA GLU A 9 18.26 -12.91 -38.66
C GLU A 9 17.49 -12.25 -37.50
N LEU A 10 16.83 -13.05 -36.66
CA LEU A 10 16.17 -12.58 -35.45
C LEU A 10 17.16 -11.86 -34.52
N ARG A 11 18.31 -12.47 -34.24
CA ARG A 11 19.40 -11.88 -33.43
C ARG A 11 19.91 -10.56 -34.00
N ALA A 12 20.09 -10.47 -35.32
CA ALA A 12 20.55 -9.23 -35.95
C ALA A 12 19.53 -8.10 -35.77
N ARG A 13 18.23 -8.41 -35.85
CA ARG A 13 17.13 -7.45 -35.70
C ARG A 13 16.96 -6.99 -34.25
N ILE A 14 17.10 -7.87 -33.27
CA ILE A 14 17.03 -7.54 -31.83
C ILE A 14 18.39 -7.15 -31.22
N SER A 15 19.38 -6.80 -32.05
CA SER A 15 20.74 -6.48 -31.59
C SER A 15 20.85 -5.21 -30.74
N HIS A 16 19.83 -4.35 -30.78
CA HIS A 16 19.75 -3.09 -30.04
C HIS A 16 19.11 -3.23 -28.65
N LEU A 17 18.54 -4.39 -28.32
CA LEU A 17 17.93 -4.66 -27.02
C LEU A 17 18.99 -5.04 -25.95
N PRO A 18 18.65 -4.96 -24.65
CA PRO A 18 19.50 -5.44 -23.56
C PRO A 18 19.92 -6.90 -23.77
N LYS A 19 21.16 -7.24 -23.38
CA LYS A 19 21.72 -8.59 -23.59
C LYS A 19 20.88 -9.70 -22.96
N GLU A 20 20.31 -9.44 -21.78
CA GLU A 20 19.50 -10.41 -21.04
C GLU A 20 18.19 -10.75 -21.77
N GLU A 21 17.50 -9.75 -22.31
CA GLU A 21 16.26 -9.95 -23.07
C GLU A 21 16.53 -10.63 -24.41
N GLN A 22 17.62 -10.24 -25.09
CA GLN A 22 18.08 -10.90 -26.30
C GLN A 22 18.35 -12.39 -26.06
N GLU A 23 19.11 -12.73 -25.02
CA GLU A 23 19.43 -14.13 -24.72
C GLU A 23 18.21 -14.95 -24.32
N SER A 24 17.28 -14.34 -23.58
CA SER A 24 16.01 -14.97 -23.20
C SER A 24 15.13 -15.25 -24.42
N ALA A 25 14.92 -14.25 -25.28
CA ALA A 25 14.12 -14.39 -26.49
C ALA A 25 14.73 -15.42 -27.46
N LEU A 26 16.04 -15.35 -27.72
CA LEU A 26 16.71 -16.30 -28.60
C LEU A 26 16.60 -17.73 -28.08
N ARG A 27 16.68 -17.94 -26.77
CA ARG A 27 16.56 -19.27 -26.15
C ARG A 27 15.17 -19.86 -26.34
N TYR A 28 14.12 -19.06 -26.10
CA TYR A 28 12.73 -19.48 -26.30
C TYR A 28 12.47 -19.91 -27.75
N TYR A 29 12.90 -19.09 -28.72
CA TYR A 29 12.68 -19.41 -30.13
C TYR A 29 13.57 -20.57 -30.62
N MET A 30 14.77 -20.73 -30.05
CA MET A 30 15.62 -21.88 -30.35
C MET A 30 15.00 -23.19 -29.85
N GLU A 31 14.47 -23.20 -28.62
CA GLU A 31 13.74 -24.34 -28.05
C GLU A 31 12.48 -24.67 -28.87
N TYR A 32 11.74 -23.66 -29.32
CA TYR A 32 10.58 -23.85 -30.20
C TYR A 32 10.96 -24.46 -31.55
N LEU A 33 12.05 -23.99 -32.18
CA LEU A 33 12.52 -24.51 -33.45
C LEU A 33 13.11 -25.92 -33.31
N GLU A 34 13.69 -26.26 -32.16
CA GLU A 34 14.15 -27.61 -31.84
C GLU A 34 12.96 -28.56 -31.66
N ASP A 35 11.94 -28.18 -30.88
CA ASP A 35 10.72 -28.97 -30.66
C ASP A 35 9.90 -29.16 -31.94
N ALA A 36 9.93 -28.17 -32.85
CA ALA A 36 9.32 -28.29 -34.17
C ALA A 36 9.93 -29.38 -35.05
N GLY A 37 11.09 -29.95 -34.69
CA GLY A 37 11.64 -31.15 -35.34
C GLY A 37 11.77 -31.02 -36.86
N ASP A 38 11.29 -32.00 -37.61
CA ASP A 38 11.41 -32.01 -39.09
C ASP A 38 10.31 -31.22 -39.82
N ARG A 39 9.55 -30.36 -39.11
CA ARG A 39 8.51 -29.54 -39.76
C ARG A 39 9.13 -28.60 -40.81
N PRO A 40 8.49 -28.44 -41.98
CA PRO A 40 8.97 -27.52 -43.00
C PRO A 40 8.92 -26.09 -42.48
N MET A 41 9.93 -25.29 -42.83
CA MET A 41 10.09 -23.94 -42.31
C MET A 41 8.90 -23.05 -42.68
N GLU A 42 8.29 -23.29 -43.84
CA GLU A 42 7.09 -22.57 -44.31
C GLU A 42 5.93 -22.67 -43.32
N GLN A 43 5.70 -23.84 -42.72
CA GLN A 43 4.65 -24.03 -41.71
C GLN A 43 4.99 -23.31 -40.40
N ILE A 44 6.27 -23.33 -40.00
CA ILE A 44 6.73 -22.66 -38.78
C ILE A 44 6.56 -21.15 -38.91
N ILE A 45 6.83 -20.56 -40.08
CA ILE A 45 6.63 -19.12 -40.34
C ILE A 45 5.16 -18.77 -40.33
N GLU A 46 4.29 -19.64 -40.85
CA GLU A 46 2.86 -19.41 -40.87
C GLU A 46 2.27 -19.40 -39.45
N GLU A 47 2.75 -20.27 -38.57
CA GLU A 47 2.36 -20.33 -37.16
C GLU A 47 2.97 -19.18 -36.32
N LEU A 48 4.28 -18.97 -36.47
CA LEU A 48 5.06 -18.11 -35.56
C LEU A 48 5.22 -16.67 -36.08
N GLY A 49 5.24 -16.51 -37.40
CA GLY A 49 5.54 -15.25 -38.10
C GLY A 49 6.97 -15.22 -38.68
N THR A 50 7.22 -14.24 -39.56
CA THR A 50 8.55 -13.99 -40.11
C THR A 50 9.50 -13.49 -39.01
N PRO A 51 10.85 -13.68 -39.14
CA PRO A 51 11.78 -13.22 -38.12
C PRO A 51 11.70 -11.70 -37.90
N GLN A 52 11.23 -10.96 -38.90
CA GLN A 52 10.93 -9.53 -38.77
C GLN A 52 9.73 -9.26 -37.86
N GLN A 53 8.59 -9.93 -38.09
CA GLN A 53 7.39 -9.73 -37.28
C GLN A 53 7.62 -10.16 -35.82
N VAL A 54 8.36 -11.24 -35.62
CA VAL A 54 8.76 -11.69 -34.29
C VAL A 54 9.69 -10.70 -33.62
N ALA A 55 10.69 -10.16 -34.34
CA ALA A 55 11.56 -9.11 -33.80
C ALA A 55 10.75 -7.85 -33.41
N GLU A 56 9.84 -7.38 -34.27
CA GLU A 56 9.00 -6.22 -33.97
C GLU A 56 8.09 -6.44 -32.76
N ARG A 57 7.56 -7.66 -32.58
CA ARG A 57 6.79 -8.02 -31.37
C ARG A 57 7.68 -8.00 -30.12
N ILE A 58 8.86 -8.61 -30.17
CA ILE A 58 9.80 -8.59 -29.05
C ILE A 58 10.20 -7.15 -28.73
N ILE A 59 10.52 -6.32 -29.73
CA ILE A 59 10.90 -4.92 -29.52
C ILE A 59 9.72 -4.12 -28.96
N ALA A 60 8.50 -4.32 -29.45
CA ALA A 60 7.31 -3.65 -28.92
C ALA A 60 6.95 -4.11 -27.50
N ASP A 61 7.20 -5.37 -27.16
CA ASP A 61 7.01 -5.92 -25.81
C ASP A 61 8.11 -5.40 -24.88
N CYS A 62 9.35 -5.27 -25.35
CA CYS A 62 10.46 -4.66 -24.62
C CYS A 62 10.27 -3.15 -24.45
N ASP A 63 9.77 -2.43 -25.45
CA ASP A 63 9.44 -1.00 -25.35
C ASP A 63 8.24 -0.77 -24.43
N GLN A 64 7.23 -1.65 -24.44
CA GLN A 64 6.19 -1.64 -23.41
C GLN A 64 6.76 -1.93 -22.03
N SER A 65 7.68 -2.91 -21.95
CA SER A 65 8.39 -3.24 -20.72
C SER A 65 9.35 -2.15 -20.28
N ALA A 66 9.83 -1.27 -21.17
CA ALA A 66 10.75 -0.14 -20.94
C ALA A 66 10.03 1.19 -20.69
N VAL A 67 8.89 1.44 -21.33
CA VAL A 67 7.95 2.53 -21.00
C VAL A 67 7.33 2.25 -19.64
N GLU A 68 7.07 0.98 -19.35
CA GLU A 68 6.94 0.53 -17.99
C GLU A 68 8.29 0.77 -17.29
N GLU A 69 9.43 0.11 -17.55
CA GLU A 69 10.71 0.19 -16.77
C GLU A 69 11.21 1.60 -16.40
N LYS A 70 11.06 2.62 -17.25
CA LYS A 70 11.42 4.01 -16.92
C LYS A 70 10.44 4.72 -15.98
N SER A 71 9.21 4.23 -15.88
CA SER A 71 8.27 4.45 -14.76
C SER A 71 8.17 3.23 -13.83
N ALA A 72 9.03 2.24 -14.07
CA ALA A 72 8.85 0.78 -13.97
C ALA A 72 9.84 -0.03 -13.15
N HIS A 73 10.94 0.62 -12.80
CA HIS A 73 11.47 0.50 -11.46
C HIS A 73 10.48 1.08 -10.41
N THR A 74 9.33 1.64 -10.83
CA THR A 74 8.27 2.21 -9.98
C THR A 74 6.83 1.69 -10.28
N GLY A 75 6.56 0.91 -11.35
CA GLY A 75 5.19 0.80 -11.91
C GLY A 75 4.60 -0.52 -12.49
N CYS A 76 5.35 -1.60 -12.77
CA CYS A 76 4.83 -2.79 -13.50
C CYS A 76 4.90 -4.09 -12.71
N VAL A 77 5.80 -4.21 -11.73
CA VAL A 77 5.53 -5.10 -10.59
C VAL A 77 4.23 -4.72 -9.87
N LEU A 78 3.77 -3.46 -10.04
CA LEU A 78 2.56 -2.93 -9.43
C LEU A 78 1.26 -3.42 -10.06
N GLY A 79 1.22 -3.98 -11.29
CA GLY A 79 -0.03 -4.44 -11.92
C GLY A 79 -0.54 -5.79 -11.37
N THR A 80 0.35 -6.76 -11.26
CA THR A 80 0.01 -8.10 -10.73
C THR A 80 0.10 -8.15 -9.20
N LEU A 81 0.90 -7.26 -8.58
CA LEU A 81 0.76 -6.93 -7.15
C LEU A 81 -0.43 -6.00 -6.86
N ALA A 82 -1.00 -5.26 -7.82
CA ALA A 82 -2.19 -4.40 -7.57
C ALA A 82 -3.41 -5.23 -7.23
N VAL A 83 -3.57 -6.41 -7.84
CA VAL A 83 -4.70 -7.29 -7.55
C VAL A 83 -4.56 -7.94 -6.16
N VAL A 84 -3.33 -8.25 -5.71
CA VAL A 84 -3.08 -8.78 -4.35
C VAL A 84 -3.09 -7.67 -3.28
N THR A 85 -2.71 -6.44 -3.64
CA THR A 85 -2.74 -5.29 -2.71
C THR A 85 -4.12 -4.64 -2.59
N SER A 86 -5.00 -4.79 -3.59
CA SER A 86 -6.36 -4.22 -3.58
C SER A 86 -7.23 -4.71 -2.40
N PRO A 87 -7.28 -6.01 -2.04
CA PRO A 87 -8.00 -6.47 -0.85
C PRO A 87 -7.17 -6.36 0.44
N VAL A 88 -5.83 -6.44 0.38
CA VAL A 88 -4.96 -6.36 1.57
C VAL A 88 -4.97 -4.97 2.18
N TRP A 89 -4.94 -3.90 1.37
CA TRP A 89 -5.02 -2.54 1.90
C TRP A 89 -6.37 -2.25 2.57
N LEU A 90 -7.44 -2.85 2.05
CA LEU A 90 -8.77 -2.78 2.64
C LEU A 90 -8.83 -3.51 4.00
N LEU A 91 -8.24 -4.71 4.08
CA LEU A 91 -8.11 -5.46 5.33
C LEU A 91 -7.23 -4.74 6.35
N VAL A 92 -6.09 -4.17 5.92
CA VAL A 92 -5.20 -3.40 6.80
C VAL A 92 -5.89 -2.14 7.32
N LEU A 93 -6.65 -1.42 6.49
CA LEU A 93 -7.43 -0.27 6.93
C LEU A 93 -8.57 -0.67 7.88
N PHE A 94 -9.20 -1.82 7.64
CA PHE A 94 -10.25 -2.35 8.50
C PHE A 94 -9.70 -2.77 9.87
N VAL A 95 -8.57 -3.47 9.90
CA VAL A 95 -7.86 -3.86 11.13
C VAL A 95 -7.35 -2.62 11.88
N ALA A 96 -6.72 -1.67 11.19
CA ALA A 96 -6.30 -0.40 11.77
C ALA A 96 -7.49 0.43 12.27
N GLY A 97 -8.62 0.38 11.57
CA GLY A 97 -9.88 1.01 11.95
C GLY A 97 -10.45 0.40 13.22
N ILE A 98 -10.47 -0.92 13.35
CA ILE A 98 -10.93 -1.62 14.56
C ILE A 98 -9.98 -1.36 15.73
N LEU A 99 -8.67 -1.40 15.52
CA LEU A 99 -7.68 -1.04 16.55
C LEU A 99 -7.83 0.43 16.99
N GLY A 100 -8.04 1.34 16.04
CA GLY A 100 -8.31 2.74 16.34
C GLY A 100 -9.63 2.94 17.08
N ALA A 101 -10.70 2.25 16.66
CA ALA A 101 -12.01 2.34 17.29
C ALA A 101 -12.02 1.74 18.70
N THR A 102 -11.35 0.61 18.92
CA THR A 102 -11.20 -0.01 20.26
C THR A 102 -10.37 0.87 21.18
N LEU A 103 -9.26 1.44 20.70
CA LEU A 103 -8.46 2.40 21.47
C LEU A 103 -9.25 3.69 21.79
N LEU A 104 -10.01 4.21 20.84
CA LEU A 104 -10.86 5.38 21.04
C LEU A 104 -11.97 5.07 22.06
N PHE A 105 -12.56 3.88 21.98
CA PHE A 105 -13.60 3.43 22.90
C PHE A 105 -13.07 3.26 24.33
N THR A 106 -11.88 2.67 24.51
CA THR A 106 -11.28 2.56 25.85
C THR A 106 -10.94 3.93 26.44
N ILE A 107 -10.42 4.86 25.63
CA ILE A 107 -10.18 6.25 26.08
C ILE A 107 -11.49 6.95 26.43
N ALA A 108 -12.53 6.81 25.60
CA ALA A 108 -13.84 7.40 25.86
C ALA A 108 -14.47 6.89 27.16
N LEU A 109 -14.37 5.58 27.43
CA LEU A 109 -14.80 5.00 28.71
C LEU A 109 -13.97 5.54 29.88
N LEU A 110 -12.66 5.70 29.73
CA LEU A 110 -11.80 6.27 30.77
C LEU A 110 -12.25 7.70 31.10
N ILE A 111 -12.50 8.53 30.09
CA ILE A 111 -13.00 9.91 30.28
C ILE A 111 -14.37 9.88 30.96
N PHE A 112 -15.27 8.99 30.54
CA PHE A 112 -16.59 8.86 31.15
C PHE A 112 -16.51 8.49 32.64
N VAL A 113 -15.69 7.51 32.99
CA VAL A 113 -15.47 7.09 34.39
C VAL A 113 -14.88 8.25 35.20
N PHE A 114 -13.83 8.90 34.71
CA PHE A 114 -13.25 10.05 35.39
C PHE A 114 -14.22 11.23 35.52
N GLY A 115 -15.06 11.47 34.52
CA GLY A 115 -16.10 12.50 34.56
C GLY A 115 -17.17 12.22 35.61
N VAL A 116 -17.65 10.98 35.69
CA VAL A 116 -18.62 10.55 36.72
C VAL A 116 -18.01 10.67 38.12
N VAL A 117 -16.75 10.25 38.29
CA VAL A 117 -16.03 10.41 39.56
C VAL A 117 -15.87 11.88 39.94
N ALA A 118 -15.50 12.75 39.00
CA ALA A 118 -15.38 14.18 39.23
C ALA A 118 -16.71 14.81 39.67
N LEU A 119 -17.82 14.47 39.00
CA LEU A 119 -19.16 14.95 39.38
C LEU A 119 -19.59 14.45 40.77
N ALA A 120 -19.32 13.19 41.09
CA ALA A 120 -19.58 12.63 42.41
C ALA A 120 -18.76 13.35 43.49
N LEU A 121 -17.48 13.61 43.24
CA LEU A 121 -16.61 14.34 44.16
C LEU A 121 -17.05 15.80 44.33
N ILE A 122 -17.54 16.46 43.29
CA ILE A 122 -18.11 17.81 43.40
C ILE A 122 -19.37 17.80 44.27
N GLY A 123 -20.28 16.84 44.06
CA GLY A 123 -21.50 16.70 44.88
C GLY A 123 -21.20 16.45 46.36
N VAL A 124 -20.27 15.52 46.64
CA VAL A 124 -19.80 15.22 48.01
C VAL A 124 -19.03 16.41 48.60
N GLY A 125 -18.23 17.11 47.79
CA GLY A 125 -17.46 18.28 48.20
C GLY A 125 -18.35 19.44 48.63
N ILE A 126 -19.40 19.74 47.86
CA ILE A 126 -20.39 20.78 48.18
C ILE A 126 -21.14 20.43 49.47
N TRP A 127 -21.54 19.16 49.63
CA TRP A 127 -22.18 18.69 50.86
C TRP A 127 -21.23 18.81 52.06
N SER A 128 -19.98 18.36 51.92
CA SER A 128 -18.99 18.37 52.99
C SER A 128 -18.55 19.79 53.38
N LEU A 129 -18.68 20.78 52.49
CA LEU A 129 -18.33 22.19 52.76
C LEU A 129 -19.19 22.82 53.86
N THR A 130 -20.42 22.32 54.05
CA THR A 130 -21.33 22.82 55.11
C THR A 130 -21.00 22.29 56.51
N LEU A 131 -20.22 21.20 56.61
CA LEU A 131 -19.84 20.59 57.89
C LEU A 131 -18.35 20.73 58.21
N TYR A 132 -17.48 20.62 57.20
CA TYR A 132 -16.02 20.68 57.33
C TYR A 132 -15.40 21.36 56.08
N PRO A 133 -15.09 22.67 56.14
CA PRO A 133 -14.64 23.42 54.97
C PRO A 133 -13.25 22.99 54.45
N ALA A 134 -12.37 22.50 55.32
CA ALA A 134 -11.02 22.07 54.94
C ALA A 134 -11.02 20.82 54.04
N THR A 135 -11.91 19.85 54.29
CA THR A 135 -12.03 18.65 53.45
C THR A 135 -12.72 18.96 52.13
N GLY A 136 -13.67 19.90 52.11
CA GLY A 136 -14.34 20.35 50.89
C GLY A 136 -13.36 20.94 49.85
N ILE A 137 -12.41 21.77 50.30
CA ILE A 137 -11.41 22.38 49.41
C ILE A 137 -10.45 21.31 48.85
N ALA A 138 -10.04 20.34 49.67
CA ALA A 138 -9.17 19.24 49.23
C ALA A 138 -9.84 18.36 48.16
N VAL A 139 -11.13 18.04 48.34
CA VAL A 139 -11.92 17.25 47.39
C VAL A 139 -12.15 18.01 46.07
N LEU A 140 -12.39 19.32 46.13
CA LEU A 140 -12.50 20.17 44.94
C LEU A 140 -11.18 20.26 44.17
N GLY A 141 -10.04 20.30 44.86
CA GLY A 141 -8.72 20.22 44.24
C GLY A 141 -8.50 18.90 43.50
N GLY A 142 -8.89 17.77 44.09
CA GLY A 142 -8.85 16.47 43.44
C GLY A 142 -9.73 16.39 42.18
N ALA A 143 -10.94 16.96 42.24
CA ALA A 143 -11.82 17.06 41.09
C ALA A 143 -11.22 17.91 39.96
N LEU A 144 -10.52 19.01 40.28
CA LEU A 144 -9.88 19.88 39.30
C LEU A 144 -8.69 19.21 38.61
N ILE A 145 -7.89 18.43 39.35
CA ILE A 145 -6.78 17.65 38.78
C ILE A 145 -7.31 16.56 37.84
N CYS A 146 -8.38 15.86 38.24
CA CYS A 146 -9.04 14.89 37.37
C CYS A 146 -9.60 15.55 36.10
N ALA A 147 -10.27 16.70 36.23
CA ALA A 147 -10.78 17.45 35.08
C ALA A 147 -9.63 17.88 34.15
N GLY A 148 -8.52 18.38 34.70
CA GLY A 148 -7.33 18.75 33.93
C GLY A 148 -6.71 17.58 33.17
N LEU A 149 -6.61 16.40 33.79
CA LEU A 149 -6.15 15.18 33.15
C LEU A 149 -7.06 14.75 31.99
N THR A 150 -8.38 14.79 32.18
CA THR A 150 -9.33 14.47 31.09
C THR A 150 -9.20 15.44 29.91
N LEU A 151 -9.03 16.74 30.17
CA LEU A 151 -8.84 17.76 29.14
C LEU A 151 -7.52 17.58 28.37
N LEU A 152 -6.44 17.22 29.07
CA LEU A 152 -5.15 16.92 28.47
C LEU A 152 -5.21 15.67 27.59
N CYS A 153 -5.89 14.62 28.04
CA CYS A 153 -6.15 13.43 27.22
C CYS A 153 -6.97 13.75 25.97
N VAL A 154 -8.01 14.58 26.06
CA VAL A 154 -8.81 15.02 24.91
C VAL A 154 -7.97 15.86 23.94
N ALA A 155 -7.11 16.75 24.44
CA ALA A 155 -6.22 17.55 23.61
C ALA A 155 -5.20 16.70 22.85
N LEU A 156 -4.57 15.74 23.53
CA LEU A 156 -3.67 14.76 22.89
C LEU A 156 -4.40 13.92 21.84
N PHE A 157 -5.64 13.54 22.12
CA PHE A 157 -6.47 12.81 21.18
C PHE A 157 -6.78 13.63 19.92
N TRP A 158 -7.14 14.91 20.07
CA TRP A 158 -7.43 15.78 18.94
C TRP A 158 -6.17 16.04 18.09
N TRP A 159 -5.02 16.14 18.75
CA TRP A 159 -3.72 16.25 18.08
C TRP A 159 -3.34 14.98 17.32
N ALA A 160 -3.49 13.80 17.93
CA ALA A 160 -3.23 12.51 17.29
C ALA A 160 -4.18 12.25 16.11
N ALA A 161 -5.48 12.51 16.28
CA ALA A 161 -6.47 12.41 15.20
C ALA A 161 -6.16 13.41 14.06
N GLY A 162 -5.69 14.61 14.39
CA GLY A 162 -5.23 15.60 13.43
C GLY A 162 -3.99 15.13 12.64
N ALA A 163 -3.02 14.52 13.31
CA ALA A 163 -1.82 13.95 12.70
C ALA A 163 -2.17 12.79 11.75
N VAL A 164 -3.05 11.88 12.18
CA VAL A 164 -3.53 10.78 11.33
C VAL A 164 -4.28 11.32 10.10
N LYS A 165 -5.14 12.34 10.28
CA LYS A 165 -5.87 12.98 9.17
C LYS A 165 -4.94 13.71 8.20
N SER A 166 -3.88 14.33 8.70
CA SER A 166 -2.84 14.98 7.91
C SER A 166 -2.08 13.96 7.05
N VAL A 167 -1.61 12.87 7.66
CA VAL A 167 -0.92 11.78 6.96
C VAL A 167 -1.82 11.13 5.91
N TRP A 168 -3.09 10.88 6.25
CA TRP A 168 -4.06 10.34 5.30
C TRP A 168 -4.30 11.26 4.10
N ARG A 169 -4.30 12.58 4.30
CA ARG A 169 -4.45 13.57 3.22
C ARG A 169 -3.25 13.56 2.27
N THR A 170 -2.03 13.46 2.80
CA THR A 170 -0.79 13.37 2.02
C THR A 170 -0.72 12.08 1.20
N ILE A 171 -1.14 10.96 1.78
CA ILE A 171 -1.23 9.67 1.07
C ILE A 171 -2.29 9.73 -0.03
N ARG A 172 -3.44 10.37 0.21
CA ARG A 172 -4.51 10.51 -0.79
C ARG A 172 -4.10 11.38 -1.98
N GLN A 173 -3.30 12.42 -1.77
CA GLN A 173 -2.82 13.29 -2.87
C GLN A 173 -1.82 12.61 -3.80
N ARG A 174 -1.06 11.62 -3.34
CA ARG A 174 -0.15 10.84 -4.22
C ARG A 174 -0.86 9.84 -5.13
N LYS A 175 -2.14 9.51 -4.88
CA LYS A 175 -2.94 8.61 -5.71
C LYS A 175 -3.71 9.29 -6.84
N SER A 176 -3.73 10.63 -6.89
CA SER A 176 -4.46 11.40 -7.91
C SER A 176 -3.58 12.08 -8.95
N VAL A 177 -2.30 11.71 -9.02
CA VAL A 177 -1.32 12.14 -10.02
C VAL A 177 -0.77 10.87 -10.67
#